data_AF-A0A5C7WKN7-F1
#
_entry.id   AF-A0A5C7WKN7-F1
#
_cell.length_a   1.000
_cell.length_b   1.000
_cell.length_c   1.000
_cell.angle_alpha   90.00
_cell.angle_beta   90.00
_cell.angle_gamma   90.00
#
_symmetry.space_group_name_H-M   'P 1'
#
loop_
_entity.id
_entity.type
_entity.pdbx_description
1 polymer ?
#
loop_
_entity_poly.entity_id
_entity_poly.type
_entity_poly.pdbx_seq_one_letter_code
_entity_poly.pdbx_strand_id
1 'polypeptide(L)'
;MRAEEAWQSSAYLQQAFFEVALHNEYTGGEQPVRKWQQPIRVWLEHHADQAQAEQHALLTKYHMQHLSRITGHPIVFATSRQEANFMVVFSHLQLWRNDIALVSGNLLIKPPADAACVFGLDLDDKKAIKKAWVVIPVDLAQEHRQLLSCIVEETTQAMGLPNDSEKVFPSIFNDKTPESLLTGLDALLLKMLYAPAVKPGMRAHQVRPVLDKLLKQWQNDGTIQDAERNVRQSELYEMMGF
;
A
#
# COMPACT_ATOMS: atom_id res chain seq x y z
N MET A 1 -4.30 -16.59 -27.59
CA MET A 1 -5.05 -15.84 -26.57
C MET A 1 -4.63 -16.40 -25.22
N ARG A 2 -4.08 -15.57 -24.31
CA ARG A 2 -3.79 -16.04 -22.93
C ARG A 2 -5.12 -16.34 -22.24
N ALA A 3 -5.18 -17.39 -21.43
CA ALA A 3 -6.36 -17.68 -20.63
C ALA A 3 -6.54 -16.58 -19.58
N GLU A 4 -7.77 -16.13 -19.40
CA GLU A 4 -8.13 -15.15 -18.36
C GLU A 4 -8.00 -15.83 -16.99
N GLU A 5 -7.23 -15.23 -16.09
CA GLU A 5 -7.06 -15.74 -14.72
C GLU A 5 -8.31 -15.41 -13.90
N ALA A 6 -8.68 -16.27 -12.93
CA ALA A 6 -9.95 -16.12 -12.20
C ALA A 6 -10.11 -14.74 -11.51
N TRP A 7 -9.00 -14.15 -11.06
CA TRP A 7 -9.00 -12.84 -10.41
C TRP A 7 -9.30 -11.67 -11.36
N GLN A 8 -9.17 -11.87 -12.67
CA GLN A 8 -9.40 -10.83 -13.69
C GLN A 8 -10.89 -10.53 -13.92
N SER A 9 -11.80 -11.36 -13.42
CA SER A 9 -13.23 -11.09 -13.55
C SER A 9 -13.65 -9.83 -12.78
N SER A 10 -14.55 -9.02 -13.36
CA SER A 10 -15.04 -7.79 -12.72
C SER A 10 -15.68 -8.04 -11.36
N ALA A 11 -16.40 -9.15 -11.20
CA ALA A 11 -17.01 -9.53 -9.93
C ALA A 11 -15.94 -9.76 -8.85
N TYR A 12 -14.86 -10.46 -9.19
CA TYR A 12 -13.75 -10.69 -8.28
C TYR A 12 -13.04 -9.39 -7.91
N LEU A 13 -12.67 -8.57 -8.91
CA LEU A 13 -11.99 -7.30 -8.68
C LEU A 13 -12.79 -6.35 -7.77
N GLN A 14 -14.10 -6.31 -7.95
CA GLN A 14 -14.99 -5.51 -7.10
C GLN A 14 -15.06 -6.05 -5.68
N GLN A 15 -15.16 -7.37 -5.51
CA GLN A 15 -15.13 -8.00 -4.19
C GLN A 15 -13.80 -7.77 -3.48
N ALA A 16 -12.69 -7.97 -4.18
CA ALA A 16 -11.34 -7.73 -3.69
C ALA A 16 -11.16 -6.26 -3.26
N PHE A 17 -11.65 -5.31 -4.06
CA PHE A 17 -11.60 -3.90 -3.70
C PHE A 17 -12.36 -3.62 -2.40
N PHE A 18 -13.58 -4.14 -2.24
CA PHE A 18 -14.33 -3.91 -1.01
C PHE A 18 -13.68 -4.57 0.21
N GLU A 19 -13.11 -5.76 0.04
CA GLU A 19 -12.40 -6.45 1.10
C GLU A 19 -11.18 -5.64 1.56
N VAL A 20 -10.30 -5.23 0.64
CA VAL A 20 -9.05 -4.54 0.99
C VAL A 20 -9.28 -3.07 1.39
N ALA A 21 -10.13 -2.34 0.66
CA ALA A 21 -10.27 -0.89 0.86
C ALA A 21 -11.28 -0.53 1.96
N LEU A 22 -12.31 -1.35 2.17
CA LEU A 22 -13.47 -1.01 3.02
C LEU A 22 -13.60 -1.92 4.25
N HIS A 23 -12.61 -2.76 4.55
CA HIS A 23 -12.49 -3.41 5.85
C HIS A 23 -11.20 -2.99 6.58
N ASN A 24 -10.95 -3.60 7.73
CA ASN A 24 -9.75 -3.46 8.51
C ASN A 24 -9.58 -4.71 9.38
N GLU A 25 -8.34 -5.18 9.52
CA GLU A 25 -8.02 -6.40 10.26
C GLU A 25 -8.28 -6.28 11.78
N TYR A 26 -8.12 -5.08 12.35
CA TYR A 26 -8.28 -4.84 13.79
C TYR A 26 -9.67 -4.37 14.19
N THR A 27 -10.49 -3.91 13.25
CA THR A 27 -11.82 -3.35 13.53
C THR A 27 -12.88 -3.97 12.64
N GLY A 28 -13.89 -4.57 13.27
CA GLY A 28 -14.99 -5.19 12.56
C GLY A 28 -15.86 -4.20 11.81
N GLY A 29 -16.42 -4.65 10.67
CA GLY A 29 -17.43 -3.93 9.89
C GLY A 29 -16.87 -3.06 8.77
N GLU A 30 -17.79 -2.51 7.98
CA GLU A 30 -17.47 -1.65 6.84
C GLU A 30 -16.85 -0.32 7.29
N GLN A 31 -15.71 -0.01 6.70
CA GLN A 31 -14.98 1.24 6.81
C GLN A 31 -15.19 2.08 5.55
N PRO A 32 -15.22 3.42 5.67
CA PRO A 32 -15.27 4.28 4.50
C PRO A 32 -13.95 4.30 3.73
N VAL A 33 -14.00 4.73 2.47
CA VAL A 33 -12.81 4.99 1.64
C VAL A 33 -11.88 5.96 2.37
N ARG A 34 -10.63 5.53 2.53
CA ARG A 34 -9.50 6.31 3.03
C ARG A 34 -8.60 6.60 1.85
N LYS A 35 -8.38 7.87 1.51
CA LYS A 35 -7.67 8.22 0.27
C LYS A 35 -6.94 9.54 0.40
N TRP A 36 -5.73 9.63 -0.15
CA TRP A 36 -4.99 10.88 -0.26
C TRP A 36 -5.69 11.86 -1.22
N GLN A 37 -5.68 13.15 -0.86
CA GLN A 37 -6.13 14.24 -1.74
C GLN A 37 -5.01 15.24 -2.03
N GLN A 38 -4.11 15.45 -1.08
CA GLN A 38 -2.90 16.25 -1.23
C GLN A 38 -1.75 15.38 -1.75
N PRO A 39 -0.75 15.95 -2.46
CA PRO A 39 0.48 15.24 -2.79
C PRO A 39 1.12 14.57 -1.58
N ILE A 40 1.66 13.37 -1.78
CA ILE A 40 2.40 12.62 -0.77
C ILE A 40 3.86 13.10 -0.80
N ARG A 41 4.37 13.48 0.37
CA ARG A 41 5.74 13.92 0.62
C ARG A 41 6.36 12.94 1.60
N VAL A 42 7.16 12.02 1.05
CA VAL A 42 7.78 10.91 1.77
C VAL A 42 9.08 11.37 2.42
N TRP A 43 9.29 11.04 3.69
CA TRP A 43 10.57 11.20 4.36
C TRP A 43 11.02 9.87 4.96
N LEU A 44 12.29 9.53 4.74
CA LEU A 44 12.89 8.30 5.25
C LEU A 44 13.73 8.62 6.49
N GLU A 45 13.47 7.91 7.58
CA GLU A 45 14.34 7.90 8.76
C GLU A 45 15.03 6.54 8.88
N HIS A 46 16.29 6.57 9.30
CA HIS A 46 17.08 5.35 9.46
C HIS A 46 17.69 5.32 10.86
N HIS A 47 17.10 4.51 11.73
CA HIS A 47 17.54 4.30 13.12
C HIS A 47 18.19 2.92 13.32
N ALA A 48 18.30 2.12 12.26
CA ALA A 48 19.08 0.88 12.23
C ALA A 48 20.49 1.07 11.62
N ASP A 49 21.18 -0.03 11.32
CA ASP A 49 22.54 -0.03 10.74
C ASP A 49 22.61 0.77 9.43
N GLN A 50 23.47 1.79 9.43
CA GLN A 50 23.64 2.72 8.31
C GLN A 50 24.24 2.06 7.06
N ALA A 51 24.90 0.90 7.19
CA ALA A 51 25.48 0.20 6.05
C ALA A 51 24.46 -0.17 4.96
N GLN A 52 23.18 -0.32 5.32
CA GLN A 52 22.10 -0.71 4.41
C GLN A 52 21.15 0.44 4.06
N ALA A 53 21.36 1.63 4.63
CA ALA A 53 20.44 2.75 4.50
C ALA A 53 20.21 3.18 3.04
N GLU A 54 21.26 3.16 2.22
CA GLU A 54 21.16 3.48 0.79
C GLU A 54 20.29 2.47 0.04
N GLN A 55 20.45 1.17 0.32
CA GLN A 55 19.65 0.11 -0.29
C GLN A 55 18.17 0.24 0.11
N HIS A 56 17.88 0.43 1.40
CA HIS A 56 16.52 0.65 1.90
C HIS A 56 15.86 1.86 1.24
N ALA A 57 16.60 2.96 1.11
CA ALA A 57 16.14 4.17 0.45
C ALA A 57 15.84 3.93 -1.04
N LEU A 58 16.69 3.18 -1.73
CA LEU A 58 16.54 2.89 -3.14
C LEU A 58 15.32 2.00 -3.43
N LEU A 59 15.13 0.92 -2.66
CA LEU A 59 13.96 0.04 -2.75
C LEU A 59 12.66 0.83 -2.54
N THR A 60 12.61 1.65 -1.49
CA THR A 60 11.46 2.48 -1.17
C THR A 60 11.21 3.49 -2.28
N LYS A 61 12.25 4.15 -2.79
CA LYS A 61 12.14 5.13 -3.87
C LYS A 61 11.52 4.53 -5.13
N TYR A 62 12.00 3.39 -5.58
CA TYR A 62 11.48 2.73 -6.78
C TYR A 62 10.03 2.29 -6.60
N HIS A 63 9.69 1.76 -5.43
CA HIS A 63 8.31 1.40 -5.12
C HIS A 63 7.38 2.62 -5.10
N MET A 64 7.77 3.71 -4.41
CA MET A 64 6.96 4.93 -4.36
C MET A 64 6.78 5.56 -5.76
N GLN A 65 7.80 5.51 -6.62
CA GLN A 65 7.67 5.93 -8.02
C GLN A 65 6.68 5.06 -8.79
N HIS A 66 6.70 3.75 -8.56
CA HIS A 66 5.76 2.81 -9.15
C HIS A 66 4.32 3.08 -8.70
N LEU A 67 4.09 3.28 -7.39
CA LEU A 67 2.79 3.69 -6.85
C LEU A 67 2.28 4.99 -7.48
N SER A 68 3.15 5.99 -7.64
CA SER A 68 2.79 7.25 -8.29
C SER A 68 2.36 7.03 -9.74
N ARG A 69 3.07 6.18 -10.48
CA ARG A 69 2.75 5.84 -11.89
C ARG A 69 1.42 5.10 -12.02
N ILE A 70 1.17 4.10 -11.17
CA ILE A 70 -0.07 3.31 -11.18
C ILE A 70 -1.28 4.19 -10.88
N THR A 71 -1.17 5.02 -9.84
CA THR A 71 -2.30 5.80 -9.31
C THR A 71 -2.52 7.14 -10.01
N GLY A 72 -1.48 7.66 -10.68
CA GLY A 72 -1.44 9.06 -11.14
C GLY A 72 -1.41 10.07 -10.00
N HIS A 73 -1.26 9.62 -8.74
CA HIS A 73 -1.21 10.49 -7.59
C HIS A 73 0.23 11.02 -7.39
N PRO A 74 0.43 12.34 -7.15
CA PRO A 74 1.78 12.88 -6.98
C PRO A 74 2.43 12.36 -5.69
N ILE A 75 3.58 11.71 -5.84
CA ILE A 75 4.42 11.26 -4.74
C ILE A 75 5.83 11.81 -4.96
N VAL A 76 6.35 12.51 -3.97
CA VAL A 76 7.71 13.09 -3.98
C VAL A 76 8.42 12.80 -2.67
N PHE A 77 9.75 12.77 -2.70
CA PHE A 77 10.55 12.72 -1.48
C PHE A 77 10.75 14.14 -0.95
N ALA A 78 10.49 14.33 0.34
CA ALA A 78 10.63 15.60 1.03
C ALA A 78 12.12 15.97 1.19
N THR A 79 12.43 17.27 1.22
CA THR A 79 13.80 17.75 1.43
C THR A 79 14.13 17.93 2.91
N SER A 80 13.10 17.99 3.75
CA SER A 80 13.21 17.99 5.20
C SER A 80 12.06 17.22 5.85
N ARG A 81 12.28 16.76 7.07
CA ARG A 81 11.28 16.06 7.88
C ARG A 81 9.98 16.86 8.06
N GLN A 82 10.08 18.18 8.22
CA GLN A 82 8.94 19.07 8.52
C GLN A 82 7.99 19.22 7.33
N GLU A 83 8.47 19.01 6.11
CA GLU A 83 7.66 19.06 4.89
C GLU A 83 6.89 17.76 4.64
N ALA A 84 7.28 16.67 5.31
CA ALA A 84 6.75 15.35 5.07
C ALA A 84 5.33 15.20 5.63
N ASN A 85 4.49 14.49 4.89
CA ASN A 85 3.22 13.97 5.39
C ASN A 85 3.18 12.44 5.39
N PHE A 86 4.23 11.77 4.89
CA PHE A 86 4.38 10.33 4.99
C PHE A 86 5.78 9.99 5.51
N MET A 87 5.86 9.41 6.70
CA MET A 87 7.10 8.98 7.34
C MET A 87 7.33 7.48 7.10
N VAL A 88 8.52 7.08 6.65
CA VAL A 88 8.93 5.67 6.61
C VAL A 88 10.18 5.52 7.44
N VAL A 89 10.10 4.75 8.53
CA VAL A 89 11.17 4.60 9.51
C VAL A 89 11.73 3.19 9.45
N PHE A 90 13.00 3.09 9.09
CA PHE A 90 13.79 1.87 9.20
C PHE A 90 14.38 1.81 10.62
N SER A 91 13.69 1.07 11.49
CA SER A 91 13.97 0.96 12.92
C SER A 91 14.82 -0.28 13.21
N HIS A 92 15.51 -0.27 14.36
CA HIS A 92 15.94 -1.51 15.01
C HIS A 92 14.79 -2.05 15.86
N LEU A 93 14.63 -3.37 16.01
CA LEU A 93 13.60 -4.00 16.85
C LEU A 93 13.56 -3.41 18.27
N GLN A 94 14.71 -3.10 18.86
CA GLN A 94 14.80 -2.50 20.21
C GLN A 94 14.20 -1.08 20.30
N LEU A 95 14.15 -0.35 19.18
CA LEU A 95 13.60 0.99 19.07
C LEU A 95 12.15 1.01 18.57
N TRP A 96 11.63 -0.12 18.09
CA TRP A 96 10.39 -0.19 17.32
C TRP A 96 9.20 0.49 18.01
N ARG A 97 9.01 0.24 19.31
CA ARG A 97 7.96 0.88 20.10
C ARG A 97 8.14 2.39 20.21
N ASN A 98 9.37 2.87 20.39
CA ASN A 98 9.66 4.30 20.51
C ASN A 98 9.44 5.02 19.17
N ASP A 99 9.84 4.39 18.07
CA ASP A 99 9.67 4.95 16.73
C ASP A 99 8.19 5.02 16.35
N ILE A 100 7.39 3.97 16.61
CA ILE A 100 5.92 4.01 16.45
C ILE A 100 5.31 5.15 17.27
N ALA A 101 5.69 5.26 18.54
CA ALA A 101 5.20 6.33 19.41
C ALA A 101 5.52 7.73 18.87
N LEU A 102 6.73 7.91 18.32
CA LEU A 102 7.18 9.19 17.76
C LEU A 102 6.39 9.57 16.50
N VAL A 103 6.22 8.66 15.55
CA VAL A 103 5.54 8.95 14.28
C VAL A 103 4.03 9.02 14.41
N SER A 104 3.44 8.23 15.31
CA SER A 104 2.00 8.26 15.59
C SER A 104 1.58 9.38 16.56
N GLY A 105 2.53 9.93 17.33
CA GLY A 105 2.24 10.85 18.43
C GLY A 105 1.47 10.20 19.59
N ASN A 106 1.43 8.86 19.66
CA ASN A 106 0.63 8.13 20.65
C ASN A 106 1.46 7.01 21.32
N LEU A 107 1.80 7.22 22.60
CA LEU A 107 2.57 6.28 23.42
C LEU A 107 1.83 4.96 23.73
N LEU A 108 0.52 4.90 23.48
CA LEU A 108 -0.31 3.73 23.76
C LEU A 108 -0.34 2.72 22.60
N ILE A 109 0.02 3.15 21.38
CA ILE A 109 0.12 2.23 20.24
C ILE A 109 1.33 1.33 20.48
N LYS A 110 1.10 0.03 20.40
CA LYS A 110 2.13 -1.00 20.53
C LYS A 110 2.25 -1.73 19.20
N PRO A 111 3.46 -2.20 18.83
CA PRO A 111 3.59 -3.14 17.73
C PRO A 111 2.68 -4.36 17.98
N PRO A 112 1.95 -4.85 16.97
CA PRO A 112 1.29 -6.14 17.06
C PRO A 112 2.33 -7.25 17.34
N ALA A 113 1.95 -8.26 18.12
CA ALA A 113 2.90 -9.29 18.57
C ALA A 113 3.48 -10.13 17.42
N ASP A 114 2.69 -10.35 16.37
CA ASP A 114 3.03 -11.22 15.24
C ASP A 114 3.33 -10.44 13.95
N ALA A 115 3.45 -9.12 14.02
CA ALA A 115 3.70 -8.28 12.84
C ALA A 115 5.22 -8.17 12.56
N ALA A 116 5.58 -8.14 11.28
CA ALA A 116 6.95 -7.89 10.84
C ALA A 116 7.24 -6.40 10.62
N CYS A 117 6.19 -5.61 10.42
CA CYS A 117 6.20 -4.18 10.17
C CYS A 117 4.82 -3.60 10.56
N VAL A 118 4.67 -2.28 10.57
CA VAL A 118 3.37 -1.66 10.83
C VAL A 118 3.25 -0.31 10.15
N PHE A 119 2.04 0.02 9.70
CA PHE A 119 1.65 1.34 9.25
C PHE A 119 0.55 1.97 10.10
N GLY A 120 0.35 3.27 9.91
CA GLY A 120 -0.80 3.98 10.44
C GLY A 120 -1.19 5.17 9.59
N LEU A 121 -2.45 5.58 9.75
CA LEU A 121 -3.07 6.68 9.01
C LEU A 121 -3.70 7.70 9.96
N ASP A 122 -3.40 8.98 9.73
CA ASP A 122 -4.15 10.09 10.29
C ASP A 122 -5.10 10.63 9.22
N LEU A 123 -6.39 10.63 9.55
CA LEU A 123 -7.46 11.05 8.65
C LEU A 123 -8.07 12.38 9.09
N ASP A 124 -8.55 13.17 8.14
CA ASP A 124 -9.46 14.28 8.46
C ASP A 124 -10.92 13.82 8.64
N ASP A 125 -11.82 14.75 8.95
CA ASP A 125 -13.24 14.49 9.15
C ASP A 125 -13.92 13.87 7.93
N LYS A 126 -13.40 14.13 6.73
CA LYS A 126 -13.89 13.58 5.45
C LYS A 126 -13.24 12.24 5.11
N LYS A 127 -12.42 11.69 6.00
CA LYS A 127 -11.64 10.46 5.81
C LYS A 127 -10.58 10.57 4.72
N ALA A 128 -10.18 11.79 4.36
CA ALA A 128 -9.01 12.00 3.52
C ALA A 128 -7.74 11.80 4.36
N ILE A 129 -6.73 11.17 3.77
CA ILE A 129 -5.47 10.91 4.47
C ILE A 129 -4.68 12.23 4.59
N LYS A 130 -4.34 12.59 5.83
CA LYS A 130 -3.57 13.80 6.18
C LYS A 130 -2.13 13.47 6.47
N LYS A 131 -1.87 12.38 7.19
CA LYS A 131 -0.54 11.82 7.41
C LYS A 131 -0.59 10.29 7.34
N ALA A 132 0.53 9.70 7.03
CA ALA A 132 0.76 8.27 7.22
C ALA A 132 2.14 8.04 7.81
N TRP A 133 2.33 6.87 8.39
CA TRP A 133 3.64 6.41 8.82
C TRP A 133 3.77 4.91 8.61
N VAL A 134 5.00 4.45 8.40
CA VAL A 134 5.40 3.05 8.34
C VAL A 134 6.65 2.89 9.22
N VAL A 135 6.70 1.85 10.04
CA VAL A 135 7.87 1.51 10.85
C VAL A 135 8.25 0.05 10.62
N ILE A 136 9.46 -0.17 10.13
CA ILE A 136 9.99 -1.49 9.78
C ILE A 136 11.17 -1.80 10.71
N PRO A 137 11.07 -2.76 11.65
CA PRO A 137 12.21 -3.28 12.40
C PRO A 137 13.08 -4.13 11.47
N VAL A 138 14.13 -3.52 10.90
CA VAL A 138 14.86 -4.12 9.77
C VAL A 138 15.59 -5.41 10.12
N ASP A 139 16.08 -5.53 11.35
CA ASP A 139 16.73 -6.72 11.88
C ASP A 139 15.77 -7.92 11.95
N LEU A 140 14.55 -7.69 12.46
CA LEU A 140 13.50 -8.71 12.48
C LEU A 140 13.02 -9.07 11.06
N ALA A 141 12.74 -8.04 10.25
CA ALA A 141 12.25 -8.25 8.88
C ALA A 141 13.28 -9.00 8.01
N GLN A 142 14.58 -8.77 8.22
CA GLN A 142 15.63 -9.51 7.52
C GLN A 142 15.78 -10.95 7.99
N GLU A 143 15.69 -11.20 9.30
CA GLU A 143 15.71 -12.56 9.86
C GLU A 143 14.66 -13.45 9.19
N HIS A 144 13.48 -12.89 8.93
CA HIS A 144 12.36 -13.59 8.28
C HIS A 144 12.30 -13.42 6.75
N ARG A 145 13.25 -12.71 6.13
CA ARG A 145 13.27 -12.40 4.68
C ARG A 145 12.04 -11.61 4.18
N GLN A 146 11.48 -10.76 5.02
CA GLN A 146 10.28 -9.96 4.77
C GLN A 146 10.56 -8.47 4.56
N LEU A 147 11.83 -8.03 4.55
CA LEU A 147 12.14 -6.59 4.40
C LEU A 147 11.52 -5.98 3.13
N LEU A 148 11.65 -6.64 1.97
CA LEU A 148 11.10 -6.14 0.72
C LEU A 148 9.56 -6.14 0.74
N SER A 149 8.94 -7.23 1.20
CA SER A 149 7.48 -7.31 1.30
C SER A 149 6.95 -6.25 2.26
N CYS A 150 7.58 -6.05 3.43
CA CYS A 150 7.23 -4.96 4.35
C CYS A 150 7.32 -3.58 3.72
N ILE A 151 8.36 -3.27 2.95
CA ILE A 151 8.45 -1.98 2.24
C ILE A 151 7.28 -1.85 1.26
N VAL A 152 7.00 -2.90 0.48
CA VAL A 152 6.00 -2.87 -0.58
C VAL A 152 4.58 -2.81 -0.02
N GLU A 153 4.24 -3.69 0.91
CA GLU A 153 2.93 -3.86 1.52
C GLU A 153 2.53 -2.63 2.32
N GLU A 154 3.29 -2.28 3.35
CA GLU A 154 2.93 -1.23 4.30
C GLU A 154 2.79 0.14 3.62
N THR A 155 3.67 0.44 2.66
CA THR A 155 3.56 1.70 1.90
C THR A 155 2.42 1.68 0.88
N THR A 156 2.03 0.51 0.37
CA THR A 156 0.84 0.37 -0.48
C THR A 156 -0.44 0.46 0.35
N GLN A 157 -0.50 -0.17 1.52
CA GLN A 157 -1.60 -0.05 2.47
C GLN A 157 -1.77 1.41 2.90
N ALA A 158 -0.67 2.14 3.12
CA ALA A 158 -0.66 3.57 3.41
C ALA A 158 -1.24 4.44 2.27
N MET A 159 -1.41 3.91 1.05
CA MET A 159 -2.14 4.60 -0.03
C MET A 159 -3.67 4.61 0.20
N GLY A 160 -4.17 3.80 1.14
CA GLY A 160 -5.59 3.70 1.50
C GLY A 160 -6.21 2.31 1.27
N LEU A 161 -5.40 1.25 1.30
CA LEU A 161 -5.79 -0.16 1.13
C LEU A 161 -5.43 -0.99 2.37
N PRO A 162 -6.05 -0.73 3.54
CA PRO A 162 -5.45 -1.04 4.85
C PRO A 162 -5.89 -2.39 5.45
N ASN A 163 -6.32 -3.34 4.63
CA ASN A 163 -6.84 -4.62 5.13
C ASN A 163 -6.21 -5.79 4.40
N ASP A 164 -5.57 -6.66 5.17
CA ASP A 164 -5.14 -7.96 4.69
C ASP A 164 -6.29 -8.97 4.73
N SER A 165 -6.34 -9.82 3.71
CA SER A 165 -7.38 -10.83 3.55
C SER A 165 -6.91 -11.99 2.70
N GLU A 166 -6.97 -13.19 3.28
CA GLU A 166 -6.72 -14.45 2.58
C GLU A 166 -7.68 -14.68 1.38
N LYS A 167 -8.77 -13.93 1.28
CA LYS A 167 -9.74 -14.04 0.18
C LYS A 167 -9.26 -13.37 -1.11
N VAL A 168 -8.21 -12.54 -1.04
CA VAL A 168 -7.73 -11.71 -2.14
C VAL A 168 -6.41 -12.30 -2.65
N PHE A 169 -6.40 -12.90 -3.84
CA PHE A 169 -5.27 -13.64 -4.38
C PHE A 169 -5.27 -13.55 -5.91
N PRO A 170 -4.11 -13.35 -6.56
CA PRO A 170 -2.78 -13.12 -5.98
C PRO A 170 -2.61 -11.66 -5.56
N SER A 171 -2.22 -11.38 -4.32
CA SER A 171 -2.12 -10.01 -3.80
C SER A 171 -1.11 -9.94 -2.67
N ILE A 172 -0.41 -8.80 -2.55
CA ILE A 172 0.42 -8.53 -1.36
C ILE A 172 -0.40 -8.39 -0.07
N PHE A 173 -1.72 -8.10 -0.17
CA PHE A 173 -2.62 -8.02 0.99
C PHE A 173 -3.09 -9.40 1.48
N ASN A 174 -2.35 -10.45 1.18
CA ASN A 174 -2.72 -11.81 1.54
C ASN A 174 -1.50 -12.48 2.17
N ASP A 175 -1.58 -12.76 3.46
CA ASP A 175 -0.49 -13.33 4.27
C ASP A 175 0.05 -14.67 3.73
N LYS A 176 -0.71 -15.36 2.87
CA LYS A 176 -0.34 -16.64 2.24
C LYS A 176 0.27 -16.47 0.85
N THR A 177 0.42 -15.24 0.37
CA THR A 177 0.99 -14.96 -0.94
C THR A 177 2.50 -15.24 -0.95
N PRO A 178 3.05 -15.80 -2.04
CA PRO A 178 4.49 -15.85 -2.24
C PRO A 178 5.07 -14.53 -2.79
N GLU A 179 4.20 -13.58 -3.17
CA GLU A 179 4.59 -12.35 -3.86
C GLU A 179 5.21 -11.34 -2.91
N SER A 180 6.40 -10.84 -3.21
CA SER A 180 7.05 -9.74 -2.47
C SER A 180 6.92 -8.38 -3.16
N LEU A 181 6.29 -8.36 -4.34
CA LEU A 181 6.10 -7.19 -5.21
C LEU A 181 4.63 -7.10 -5.63
N LEU A 182 4.19 -5.91 -6.06
CA LEU A 182 2.81 -5.67 -6.49
C LEU A 182 2.38 -6.57 -7.64
N THR A 183 1.27 -7.29 -7.48
CA THR A 183 0.65 -8.06 -8.56
C THR A 183 -0.20 -7.18 -9.47
N GLY A 184 -0.64 -7.74 -10.60
CA GLY A 184 -1.62 -7.09 -11.48
C GLY A 184 -2.93 -6.78 -10.75
N LEU A 185 -3.35 -7.63 -9.81
CA LEU A 185 -4.50 -7.38 -8.96
C LEU A 185 -4.28 -6.13 -8.10
N ASP A 186 -3.15 -6.05 -7.39
CA ASP A 186 -2.82 -4.91 -6.52
C ASP A 186 -2.81 -3.58 -7.30
N ALA A 187 -2.22 -3.60 -8.50
CA ALA A 187 -2.21 -2.43 -9.38
C ALA A 187 -3.61 -1.99 -9.80
N LEU A 188 -4.54 -2.92 -10.07
CA LEU A 188 -5.93 -2.59 -10.38
C LEU A 188 -6.67 -2.06 -9.14
N LEU A 189 -6.46 -2.62 -7.95
CA LEU A 189 -7.06 -2.13 -6.71
C LEU A 189 -6.64 -0.68 -6.41
N LEU A 190 -5.34 -0.37 -6.60
CA LEU A 190 -4.82 0.99 -6.52
C LEU A 190 -5.48 1.93 -7.53
N LYS A 191 -5.59 1.52 -8.80
CA LYS A 191 -6.27 2.32 -9.83
C LYS A 191 -7.74 2.56 -9.52
N MET A 192 -8.45 1.57 -8.97
CA MET A 192 -9.84 1.73 -8.52
C MET A 192 -9.94 2.75 -7.39
N LEU A 193 -9.09 2.63 -6.36
CA LEU A 193 -9.07 3.57 -5.24
C LEU A 193 -8.79 4.98 -5.75
N TYR A 194 -7.85 5.14 -6.68
CA TYR A 194 -7.43 6.43 -7.19
C TYR A 194 -8.27 7.00 -8.34
N ALA A 195 -9.23 6.24 -8.86
CA ALA A 195 -10.19 6.73 -9.85
C ALA A 195 -10.81 8.07 -9.40
N PRO A 196 -10.90 9.10 -10.27
CA PRO A 196 -11.33 10.44 -9.87
C PRO A 196 -12.71 10.50 -9.20
N ALA A 197 -13.60 9.57 -9.55
CA ALA A 197 -14.95 9.48 -8.99
C ALA A 197 -15.01 8.82 -7.60
N VAL A 198 -13.97 8.06 -7.20
CA VAL A 198 -13.86 7.51 -5.84
C VAL A 198 -13.30 8.60 -4.92
N LYS A 199 -14.11 8.99 -3.93
CA LYS A 199 -13.81 10.08 -2.98
C LYS A 199 -13.63 9.55 -1.56
N PRO A 200 -12.80 10.20 -0.74
CA PRO A 200 -12.74 9.92 0.69
C PRO A 200 -14.14 9.93 1.34
N GLY A 201 -14.37 9.03 2.28
CA GLY A 201 -15.64 8.94 3.01
C GLY A 201 -16.71 8.10 2.32
N MET A 202 -16.54 7.76 1.04
CA MET A 202 -17.51 6.91 0.34
C MET A 202 -17.60 5.51 0.95
N ARG A 203 -18.81 4.95 0.97
CA ARG A 203 -19.12 3.58 1.38
C ARG A 203 -19.34 2.66 0.18
N ALA A 204 -19.39 1.35 0.41
CA ALA A 204 -19.51 0.32 -0.63
C ALA A 204 -20.66 0.59 -1.60
N HIS A 205 -21.83 1.00 -1.09
CA HIS A 205 -22.99 1.32 -1.93
C HIS A 205 -22.78 2.55 -2.86
N GLN A 206 -21.92 3.49 -2.46
CA GLN A 206 -21.56 4.67 -3.27
C GLN A 206 -20.45 4.35 -4.27
N VAL A 207 -19.51 3.49 -3.89
CA VAL A 207 -18.36 3.10 -4.72
C VAL A 207 -18.78 2.09 -5.80
N ARG A 208 -19.70 1.15 -5.49
CA ARG A 208 -20.20 0.12 -6.41
C ARG A 208 -20.54 0.64 -7.82
N PRO A 209 -21.45 1.62 -8.01
CA PRO A 209 -21.77 2.11 -9.35
C PRO A 209 -20.59 2.78 -10.07
N VAL A 210 -19.62 3.33 -9.33
CA VAL A 210 -18.39 3.89 -9.90
C VAL A 210 -17.52 2.76 -10.47
N LEU A 211 -17.32 1.69 -9.69
CA LEU A 211 -16.52 0.54 -10.12
C LEU A 211 -17.18 -0.23 -11.26
N ASP A 212 -18.50 -0.40 -11.24
CA ASP A 212 -19.22 -1.10 -12.32
C ASP A 212 -18.95 -0.43 -13.68
N LYS A 213 -18.97 0.90 -13.73
CA LYS A 213 -18.66 1.67 -14.93
C LYS A 213 -17.18 1.54 -15.33
N LEU A 214 -16.27 1.65 -14.36
CA LEU A 214 -14.83 1.58 -14.57
C LEU A 214 -14.39 0.20 -15.09
N LEU A 215 -14.88 -0.86 -14.46
CA LEU A 215 -14.58 -2.24 -14.81
C LEU A 215 -15.10 -2.59 -16.20
N LYS A 216 -16.31 -2.15 -16.56
CA LYS A 216 -16.84 -2.33 -17.91
C LYS A 216 -15.99 -1.65 -18.98
N GLN A 217 -15.39 -0.50 -18.66
CA GLN A 217 -14.44 0.14 -19.56
C GLN A 217 -13.15 -0.68 -19.68
N TRP A 218 -12.57 -1.09 -18.54
CA TRP A 218 -11.30 -1.82 -18.51
C TRP A 218 -11.35 -3.21 -19.15
N GLN A 219 -12.51 -3.87 -19.12
CA GLN A 219 -12.73 -5.11 -19.87
C GLN A 219 -12.58 -4.93 -21.39
N ASN A 220 -12.95 -3.75 -21.91
CA ASN A 220 -12.96 -3.45 -23.33
C ASN A 220 -11.63 -2.88 -23.85
N ASP A 221 -10.87 -2.19 -22.99
CA ASP A 221 -9.64 -1.49 -23.40
C ASP A 221 -8.34 -2.27 -23.10
N GLY A 222 -8.44 -3.47 -22.53
CA GLY A 222 -7.29 -4.33 -22.24
C GLY A 222 -6.64 -4.08 -20.87
N THR A 223 -7.11 -3.10 -20.10
CA THR A 223 -6.49 -2.72 -18.81
C THR A 223 -6.39 -3.88 -17.84
N ILE A 224 -7.41 -4.75 -17.77
CA ILE A 224 -7.40 -5.92 -16.88
C ILE A 224 -6.42 -6.98 -17.38
N GLN A 225 -6.51 -7.30 -18.68
CA GLN A 225 -5.74 -8.38 -19.30
C GLN A 225 -4.24 -8.09 -19.29
N ASP A 226 -3.87 -6.81 -19.38
CA ASP A 226 -2.48 -6.35 -19.41
C ASP A 226 -1.94 -5.96 -18.03
N ALA A 227 -2.74 -6.01 -16.97
CA ALA A 227 -2.37 -5.51 -15.64
C ALA A 227 -1.09 -6.16 -15.10
N GLU A 228 -0.99 -7.50 -15.18
CA GLU A 228 0.19 -8.24 -14.72
C GLU A 228 1.45 -7.90 -15.54
N ARG A 229 1.30 -7.70 -16.85
CA ARG A 229 2.43 -7.30 -17.70
C ARG A 229 2.89 -5.89 -17.34
N ASN A 230 1.94 -4.97 -17.13
CA ASN A 230 2.23 -3.56 -16.92
C ASN A 230 2.85 -3.30 -15.54
N VAL A 231 2.41 -3.99 -14.49
CA VAL A 231 2.96 -3.83 -13.13
C VAL A 231 4.42 -4.30 -13.05
N ARG A 232 4.80 -5.31 -13.84
CA ARG A 232 6.16 -5.84 -13.92
C ARG A 232 7.16 -4.91 -14.64
N GLN A 233 6.69 -3.86 -15.30
CA GLN A 233 7.53 -2.88 -16.01
C GLN A 233 8.00 -1.75 -15.08
N SER A 234 8.33 -2.07 -13.83
CA SER A 234 8.86 -1.09 -12.86
C SER A 234 10.31 -1.34 -12.53
N GLU A 235 10.97 -0.27 -12.11
CA GLU A 235 12.39 -0.23 -11.74
C GLU A 235 12.68 -1.21 -10.59
N LEU A 236 11.71 -1.45 -9.71
CA LEU A 236 11.84 -2.42 -8.63
C LEU A 236 11.80 -3.87 -9.14
N TYR A 237 10.94 -4.20 -10.10
CA TYR A 237 10.94 -5.52 -10.74
C TYR A 237 12.25 -5.77 -11.49
N GLU A 238 12.72 -4.79 -12.26
CA GLU A 238 14.01 -4.86 -12.98
C GLU A 238 15.19 -5.06 -12.01
N MET A 239 15.23 -4.28 -10.91
CA MET A 239 16.26 -4.38 -9.88
C MET A 239 16.30 -5.77 -9.21
N MET A 240 15.13 -6.39 -9.02
CA MET A 240 15.01 -7.71 -8.39
C MET A 240 15.25 -8.87 -9.37
N GLY A 241 15.50 -8.57 -10.66
CA GLY A 241 15.88 -9.58 -11.67
C GLY A 241 14.71 -10.35 -12.28
N PHE A 242 13.51 -9.75 -12.32
CA PHE A 242 12.32 -10.33 -12.94
C PHE A 242 12.12 -9.93 -14.41
#